data_AF-Q3SCK2-F1
#
_entry.id   AF-Q3SCK2-F1
#
_cell.length_a   1.000
_cell.length_b   1.000
_cell.length_c   1.000
_cell.angle_alpha   90.00
_cell.angle_beta   90.00
_cell.angle_gamma   90.00
#
_symmetry.space_group_name_H-M   'P 1'
#
loop_
_entity.id
_entity.type
_entity.pdbx_description
1 polymer ?
#
loop_
_entity_poly.entity_id
_entity_poly.type
_entity_poly.pdbx_seq_one_letter_code
_entity_poly.pdbx_strand_id
1 'polypeptide(L)'
;VNIINPEDAATLFKSEGMFPERFTVSPWVAYRDHRNKSYGVLLKNGEAWRFDRLILNKEVLSPQVMDNFVPLLNEVGEDFVRRVRVQIEKSGRGKWTADFTNELFRFALESVCHVLYGERLGLLQDFVDPEAQRFIDAVSMMFHTTSPMLYIPVKLFHWINSKTWQDHVKAWDVIFMQADKCIQNVYRDLRLQRK
;
A
#
# COMPACT_ATOMS: atom_id res chain seq x y z
N VAL A 1 17.26 -1.93 -21.47
CA VAL A 1 16.61 -1.60 -22.76
C VAL A 1 15.32 -0.88 -22.43
N ASN A 2 15.09 0.30 -23.00
CA ASN A 2 13.84 1.04 -22.83
C ASN A 2 13.02 0.88 -24.12
N ILE A 3 11.73 0.58 -24.00
CA ILE A 3 10.82 0.34 -25.12
C ILE A 3 9.70 1.37 -25.04
N ILE A 4 9.26 1.91 -26.19
CA ILE A 4 8.14 2.87 -26.27
C ILE A 4 7.02 2.42 -27.21
N ASN A 5 7.32 1.56 -28.19
CA ASN A 5 6.34 1.10 -29.16
C ASN A 5 5.45 -0.02 -28.56
N PRO A 6 4.10 0.08 -28.61
CA PRO A 6 3.19 -1.00 -28.25
C PRO A 6 3.49 -2.36 -28.91
N GLU A 7 3.95 -2.38 -30.17
CA GLU A 7 4.27 -3.65 -30.85
C GLU A 7 5.47 -4.37 -30.21
N ASP A 8 6.46 -3.62 -29.75
CA ASP A 8 7.62 -4.16 -29.04
C ASP A 8 7.23 -4.68 -27.64
N ALA A 9 6.35 -3.95 -26.94
CA ALA A 9 5.79 -4.41 -25.67
C ALA A 9 4.97 -5.71 -25.86
N ALA A 10 4.15 -5.79 -26.91
CA ALA A 10 3.42 -7.01 -27.24
C ALA A 10 4.37 -8.17 -27.55
N THR A 11 5.49 -7.91 -28.23
CA THR A 11 6.53 -8.92 -28.51
C THR A 11 7.17 -9.41 -27.21
N LEU A 12 7.55 -8.50 -26.30
CA LEU A 12 8.09 -8.84 -24.99
C LEU A 12 7.13 -9.73 -24.19
N PHE A 13 5.86 -9.32 -24.04
CA PHE A 13 4.88 -10.06 -23.25
C PHE A 13 4.47 -11.40 -23.89
N LYS A 14 4.53 -11.53 -25.22
CA LYS A 14 4.34 -12.83 -25.90
C LYS A 14 5.46 -13.82 -25.62
N SER A 15 6.67 -13.32 -25.33
CA SER A 15 7.83 -14.14 -24.98
C SER A 15 7.96 -14.40 -23.47
N GLU A 16 7.01 -13.94 -22.66
CA GLU A 16 7.05 -14.08 -21.21
C GLU A 16 6.92 -15.55 -20.77
N GLY A 17 7.81 -15.98 -19.87
CA GLY A 17 7.81 -17.33 -19.31
C GLY A 17 6.77 -17.52 -18.20
N MET A 18 6.71 -18.73 -17.63
CA MET A 18 5.77 -19.07 -16.54
C MET A 18 5.98 -18.28 -15.24
N PHE A 19 7.19 -17.77 -15.04
CA PHE A 19 7.64 -17.06 -13.83
C PHE A 19 8.25 -15.71 -14.23
N PRO A 20 7.41 -14.72 -14.60
CA PRO A 20 7.92 -13.40 -14.93
C PRO A 20 8.65 -12.78 -13.74
N GLU A 21 9.79 -12.16 -14.04
CA GLU A 21 10.57 -11.39 -13.08
C GLU A 21 10.55 -9.92 -13.48
N ARG A 22 10.57 -9.05 -12.48
CA ARG A 22 10.65 -7.61 -12.68
C ARG A 22 11.81 -7.05 -11.89
N PHE A 23 12.09 -5.78 -12.12
CA PHE A 23 13.09 -5.06 -11.35
C PHE A 23 12.82 -5.17 -9.84
N THR A 24 13.80 -5.70 -9.11
CA THR A 24 13.75 -5.83 -7.66
C THR A 24 14.02 -4.49 -6.99
N VAL A 25 13.10 -4.05 -6.14
CA VAL A 25 13.31 -2.86 -5.31
C VAL A 25 14.22 -3.23 -4.14
N SER A 26 15.54 -3.19 -4.39
CA SER A 26 16.59 -3.61 -3.45
C SER A 26 16.44 -3.07 -2.01
N PRO A 27 16.02 -1.81 -1.78
CA PRO A 27 15.83 -1.30 -0.42
C PRO A 27 14.75 -2.05 0.36
N TRP A 28 13.70 -2.51 -0.32
CA TRP A 28 12.59 -3.20 0.30
C TRP A 28 12.99 -4.62 0.69
N VAL A 29 13.73 -5.31 -0.19
CA VAL A 29 14.35 -6.61 0.13
C VAL A 29 15.31 -6.48 1.32
N ALA A 30 16.19 -5.47 1.29
CA ALA A 30 17.13 -5.23 2.38
C ALA A 30 16.44 -5.01 3.73
N TYR A 31 15.31 -4.29 3.76
CA TYR A 31 14.52 -4.15 4.99
C TYR A 31 13.98 -5.50 5.46
N ARG A 32 13.42 -6.31 4.55
CA ARG A 32 12.84 -7.62 4.90
C ARG A 32 13.91 -8.53 5.50
N ASP A 33 15.10 -8.54 4.92
CA ASP A 33 16.25 -9.31 5.43
C ASP A 33 16.70 -8.79 6.79
N HIS A 34 16.86 -7.47 6.92
CA HIS A 34 17.32 -6.82 8.15
C HIS A 34 16.36 -7.07 9.34
N ARG A 35 15.05 -7.09 9.09
CA ARG A 35 14.01 -7.33 10.12
C ARG A 35 13.51 -8.77 10.18
N ASN A 36 14.07 -9.68 9.38
CA ASN A 36 13.60 -11.07 9.22
C ASN A 36 12.08 -11.15 8.94
N LYS A 37 11.58 -10.27 8.07
CA LYS A 37 10.16 -10.24 7.65
C LYS A 37 9.98 -11.05 6.37
N SER A 38 8.86 -11.77 6.27
CA SER A 38 8.53 -12.56 5.08
C SER A 38 8.35 -11.69 3.84
N TYR A 39 8.67 -12.25 2.68
CA TYR A 39 8.43 -11.59 1.39
C TYR A 39 6.99 -11.82 0.95
N GLY A 40 6.33 -10.75 0.49
CA GLY A 40 5.05 -10.86 -0.21
C GLY A 40 5.24 -11.11 -1.70
N VAL A 41 4.13 -11.29 -2.43
CA VAL A 41 4.13 -11.51 -3.90
C VAL A 41 4.91 -10.44 -4.67
N LEU A 42 5.02 -9.23 -4.14
CA LEU A 42 5.81 -8.18 -4.77
C LEU A 42 7.33 -8.49 -4.75
N LEU A 43 7.86 -9.16 -3.73
CA LEU A 43 9.31 -9.38 -3.57
C LEU A 43 9.74 -10.83 -3.84
N LYS A 44 8.80 -11.73 -4.10
CA LYS A 44 9.06 -13.12 -4.51
C LYS A 44 9.25 -13.20 -6.02
N ASN A 45 10.03 -14.20 -6.46
CA ASN A 45 10.18 -14.65 -7.86
C ASN A 45 9.95 -16.17 -7.96
N GLY A 46 9.94 -16.71 -9.18
CA GLY A 46 9.87 -18.16 -9.41
C GLY A 46 8.59 -18.83 -8.90
N GLU A 47 8.70 -20.08 -8.47
CA GLU A 47 7.57 -20.87 -7.97
C GLU A 47 6.92 -20.28 -6.72
N ALA A 48 7.72 -19.74 -5.79
CA ALA A 48 7.23 -19.12 -4.57
C ALA A 48 6.32 -17.91 -4.87
N TRP A 49 6.68 -17.10 -5.88
CA TRP A 49 5.83 -16.04 -6.37
C TRP A 49 4.53 -16.59 -6.97
N ARG A 50 4.63 -17.60 -7.83
CA ARG A 50 3.47 -18.17 -8.53
C ARG A 50 2.47 -18.75 -7.54
N PHE A 51 2.95 -19.46 -6.53
CA PHE A 51 2.13 -20.06 -5.48
C PHE A 51 1.29 -18.98 -4.76
N ASP A 52 1.93 -17.96 -4.21
CA ASP A 52 1.23 -16.85 -3.53
C ASP A 52 0.27 -16.13 -4.49
N ARG A 53 0.71 -15.87 -5.73
CA ARG A 53 -0.08 -15.15 -6.73
C ARG A 53 -1.37 -15.89 -7.07
N LEU A 54 -1.32 -17.22 -7.23
CA LEU A 54 -2.49 -18.03 -7.53
C LEU A 54 -3.51 -18.07 -6.40
N ILE A 55 -3.05 -18.00 -5.15
CA ILE A 55 -3.94 -17.90 -3.98
C ILE A 55 -4.59 -16.52 -3.95
N LEU A 56 -3.78 -15.45 -4.00
CA LEU A 56 -4.27 -14.07 -3.93
C LEU A 56 -5.22 -13.70 -5.07
N ASN A 57 -5.00 -14.23 -6.29
CA ASN A 57 -5.88 -13.96 -7.42
C ASN A 57 -7.33 -14.40 -7.14
N LYS A 58 -7.54 -15.48 -6.39
CA LYS A 58 -8.89 -15.97 -6.06
C LYS A 58 -9.62 -15.01 -5.13
N GLU A 59 -8.90 -14.49 -4.14
CA GLU A 59 -9.45 -13.67 -3.05
C GLU A 59 -9.42 -12.16 -3.33
N VAL A 60 -8.68 -11.69 -4.35
CA VAL A 60 -8.49 -10.24 -4.59
C VAL A 60 -8.84 -9.82 -6.01
N LEU A 61 -8.72 -10.71 -7.00
CA LEU A 61 -8.86 -10.36 -8.42
C LEU A 61 -9.97 -11.14 -9.15
N SER A 62 -10.63 -12.08 -8.49
CA SER A 62 -11.75 -12.80 -9.13
C SER A 62 -12.97 -11.87 -9.23
N PRO A 63 -13.72 -11.88 -10.34
CA PRO A 63 -14.92 -11.04 -10.49
C PRO A 63 -15.91 -11.20 -9.35
N GLN A 64 -16.13 -12.45 -8.91
CA GLN A 64 -17.02 -12.80 -7.80
C GLN A 64 -16.64 -12.11 -6.49
N VAL A 65 -15.34 -11.99 -6.21
CA VAL A 65 -14.88 -11.32 -4.99
C VAL A 65 -14.87 -9.80 -5.16
N MET A 66 -14.56 -9.28 -6.35
CA MET A 66 -14.61 -7.83 -6.62
C MET A 66 -16.01 -7.25 -6.41
N ASP A 67 -17.07 -8.00 -6.71
CA ASP A 67 -18.46 -7.57 -6.44
C ASP A 67 -18.70 -7.31 -4.94
N ASN A 68 -18.01 -8.02 -4.05
CA ASN A 68 -18.11 -7.79 -2.60
C ASN A 68 -17.33 -6.54 -2.14
N PHE A 69 -16.37 -6.07 -2.93
CA PHE A 69 -15.59 -4.87 -2.60
C PHE A 69 -16.31 -3.58 -3.00
N VAL A 70 -17.18 -3.63 -4.01
CA VAL A 70 -17.90 -2.44 -4.51
C VAL A 70 -18.68 -1.71 -3.41
N PRO A 71 -19.47 -2.39 -2.55
CA PRO A 71 -20.16 -1.71 -1.45
C PRO A 71 -19.21 -1.03 -0.47
N LEU A 72 -18.13 -1.72 -0.06
CA LEU A 72 -17.12 -1.19 0.86
C LEU A 72 -16.44 0.06 0.29
N LEU A 73 -16.07 0.02 -0.99
CA LEU A 73 -15.48 1.17 -1.68
C LEU A 73 -16.48 2.31 -1.87
N ASN A 74 -17.76 2.01 -2.13
CA ASN A 74 -18.81 3.01 -2.27
C ASN A 74 -19.01 3.78 -0.96
N GLU A 75 -19.01 3.11 0.19
CA GLU A 75 -19.10 3.78 1.49
C GLU A 75 -18.00 4.83 1.67
N VAL A 76 -16.74 4.45 1.41
CA VAL A 76 -15.60 5.37 1.50
C VAL A 76 -15.70 6.51 0.48
N GLY A 77 -16.22 6.21 -0.72
CA GLY A 77 -16.52 7.22 -1.75
C GLY A 77 -17.54 8.25 -1.30
N GLU A 78 -18.64 7.81 -0.70
CA GLU A 78 -19.67 8.70 -0.16
C GLU A 78 -19.15 9.55 1.00
N ASP A 79 -18.32 8.97 1.89
CA ASP A 79 -17.62 9.70 2.95
C ASP A 79 -16.75 10.83 2.39
N PHE A 80 -16.01 10.57 1.32
CA PHE A 80 -15.19 11.58 0.67
C PHE A 80 -16.03 12.71 0.07
N VAL A 81 -17.15 12.37 -0.61
CA VAL A 81 -18.08 13.38 -1.14
C VAL A 81 -18.71 14.22 -0.02
N ARG A 82 -19.11 13.60 1.09
CA ARG A 82 -19.62 14.31 2.27
C ARG A 82 -18.58 15.28 2.82
N ARG A 83 -17.32 14.84 2.97
CA ARG A 83 -16.21 15.69 3.41
C ARG A 83 -16.04 16.91 2.50
N VAL A 84 -16.02 16.72 1.17
CA VAL A 84 -15.91 17.81 0.19
C VAL A 84 -17.04 18.83 0.39
N ARG A 85 -18.29 18.38 0.53
CA ARG A 85 -19.44 19.26 0.75
C ARG A 85 -19.30 20.07 2.04
N VAL A 86 -18.94 19.43 3.14
CA VAL A 86 -18.70 20.09 4.43
C VAL A 86 -17.60 21.15 4.33
N GLN A 87 -16.50 20.85 3.63
CA GLN A 87 -15.41 21.83 3.46
C GLN A 87 -15.80 23.01 2.57
N ILE A 88 -16.63 22.77 1.54
CA ILE A 88 -17.22 23.82 0.71
C ILE A 88 -18.11 24.74 1.56
N GLU A 89 -18.97 24.17 2.41
CA GLU A 89 -19.85 24.93 3.31
C GLU A 89 -19.03 25.76 4.31
N LYS A 90 -18.06 25.14 4.98
CA LYS A 90 -17.14 25.81 5.93
C LYS A 90 -16.34 26.95 5.30
N SER A 91 -16.07 26.90 3.99
CA SER A 91 -15.33 27.96 3.29
C SER A 91 -16.10 29.29 3.23
N GLY A 92 -17.44 29.25 3.31
CA GLY A 92 -18.32 30.40 3.09
C GLY A 92 -18.30 30.98 1.66
N ARG A 93 -17.55 30.38 0.73
CA ARG A 93 -17.35 30.90 -0.64
C ARG A 93 -17.96 30.02 -1.72
N GLY A 94 -18.68 28.96 -1.33
CA GLY A 94 -19.21 27.96 -2.25
C GLY A 94 -18.11 27.15 -2.98
N LYS A 95 -16.86 27.21 -2.51
CA LYS A 95 -15.73 26.47 -3.09
C LYS A 95 -14.69 26.10 -2.04
N TRP A 96 -14.10 24.92 -2.18
CA TRP A 96 -13.00 24.47 -1.33
C TRP A 96 -11.67 24.53 -2.11
N THR A 97 -10.64 25.12 -1.51
CA THR A 97 -9.28 25.16 -2.06
C THR A 97 -8.35 24.44 -1.08
N ALA A 98 -7.79 23.32 -1.52
CA ALA A 98 -6.89 22.48 -0.72
C ALA A 98 -5.90 21.74 -1.63
N ASP A 99 -4.84 21.19 -1.03
CA ASP A 99 -3.99 20.21 -1.69
C ASP A 99 -4.69 18.84 -1.70
N PHE A 100 -5.22 18.48 -2.85
CA PHE A 100 -5.91 17.21 -3.04
C PHE A 100 -4.98 16.00 -3.03
N THR A 101 -3.66 16.18 -3.07
CA THR A 101 -2.72 15.05 -2.98
C THR A 101 -2.89 14.32 -1.65
N ASN A 102 -2.94 15.08 -0.54
CA ASN A 102 -3.13 14.51 0.79
C ASN A 102 -4.53 13.93 0.97
N GLU A 103 -5.54 14.63 0.47
CA GLU A 103 -6.96 14.20 0.56
C GLU A 103 -7.21 12.91 -0.24
N LEU A 104 -6.63 12.78 -1.43
CA LEU A 104 -6.71 11.58 -2.25
C LEU A 104 -5.87 10.43 -1.67
N PHE A 105 -4.74 10.74 -1.02
CA PHE A 105 -3.95 9.73 -0.33
C PHE A 105 -4.72 9.12 0.85
N ARG A 106 -5.38 9.96 1.66
CA ARG A 106 -6.27 9.52 2.74
C ARG A 106 -7.43 8.68 2.22
N PHE A 107 -8.07 9.12 1.15
CA PHE A 107 -9.14 8.38 0.49
C PHE A 107 -8.68 7.00 -0.02
N ALA A 108 -7.55 6.94 -0.73
CA ALA A 108 -7.02 5.68 -1.24
C ALA A 108 -6.64 4.71 -0.11
N LEU A 109 -6.04 5.24 0.97
CA LEU A 109 -5.63 4.43 2.11
C LEU A 109 -6.83 3.91 2.91
N GLU A 110 -7.84 4.75 3.16
CA GLU A 110 -9.10 4.32 3.79
C GLU A 110 -9.77 3.23 2.96
N SER A 111 -9.82 3.41 1.64
CA SER A 111 -10.44 2.47 0.70
C SER A 111 -9.75 1.09 0.73
N VAL A 112 -8.43 1.06 0.60
CA VAL A 112 -7.69 -0.22 0.58
C VAL A 112 -7.69 -0.90 1.95
N CYS A 113 -7.60 -0.15 3.04
CA CYS A 113 -7.65 -0.73 4.38
C CYS A 113 -9.05 -1.28 4.70
N HIS A 114 -10.11 -0.61 4.25
CA HIS A 114 -11.46 -1.10 4.45
C HIS A 114 -11.73 -2.39 3.66
N VAL A 115 -11.24 -2.48 2.41
CA VAL A 115 -11.32 -3.73 1.62
C VAL A 115 -10.48 -4.85 2.23
N LEU A 116 -9.25 -4.57 2.67
CA LEU A 116 -8.34 -5.61 3.15
C LEU A 116 -8.67 -6.12 4.55
N TYR A 117 -9.14 -5.25 5.44
CA TYR A 117 -9.31 -5.56 6.86
C TYR A 117 -10.75 -5.49 7.33
N GLY A 118 -11.68 -4.95 6.53
CA GLY A 118 -13.04 -4.66 6.97
C GLY A 118 -13.14 -3.52 8.00
N GLU A 119 -12.02 -2.83 8.30
CA GLU A 119 -11.94 -1.78 9.31
C GLU A 119 -11.91 -0.39 8.67
N ARG A 120 -12.59 0.57 9.30
CA ARG A 120 -12.53 2.00 8.94
C ARG A 120 -11.48 2.69 9.80
N LEU A 121 -10.47 3.29 9.17
CA LEU A 121 -9.38 3.98 9.87
C LEU A 121 -9.77 5.42 10.25
N GLY A 122 -10.86 5.95 9.69
CA GLY A 122 -11.34 7.29 9.98
C GLY A 122 -10.52 8.41 9.33
N LEU A 123 -9.75 8.11 8.27
CA LEU A 123 -8.83 9.06 7.63
C LEU A 123 -9.54 10.23 6.94
N LEU A 124 -10.84 10.11 6.68
CA LEU A 124 -11.68 11.13 6.05
C LEU A 124 -12.41 12.04 7.05
N GLN A 125 -12.22 11.83 8.35
CA GLN A 125 -12.82 12.69 9.38
C GLN A 125 -12.03 14.01 9.56
N ASP A 126 -12.67 15.02 10.17
CA ASP A 126 -11.99 16.30 10.46
C ASP A 126 -10.82 16.09 11.44
N PHE A 127 -11.03 15.22 12.44
CA PHE A 127 -9.98 14.75 13.33
C PHE A 127 -9.49 13.39 12.83
N VAL A 128 -8.22 13.31 12.43
CA VAL A 128 -7.57 12.06 12.06
C VAL A 128 -6.82 11.55 13.28
N ASP A 129 -7.04 10.29 13.63
CA ASP A 129 -6.32 9.67 14.74
C ASP A 129 -4.79 9.76 14.53
N PRO A 130 -4.01 10.16 15.55
CA PRO A 130 -2.55 10.31 15.42
C PRO A 130 -1.84 9.03 14.94
N GLU A 131 -2.34 7.84 15.28
CA GLU A 131 -1.80 6.57 14.79
C GLU A 131 -2.01 6.42 13.28
N ALA A 132 -3.20 6.76 12.80
CA ALA A 132 -3.55 6.69 11.39
C ALA A 132 -2.77 7.72 10.55
N GLN A 133 -2.54 8.93 11.08
CA GLN A 133 -1.66 9.91 10.45
C GLN A 133 -0.19 9.44 10.42
N ARG A 134 0.32 8.81 11.50
CA ARG A 134 1.67 8.20 11.49
C ARG A 134 1.81 7.13 10.41
N PHE A 135 0.76 6.36 10.16
CA PHE A 135 0.78 5.36 9.10
C PHE A 135 0.88 6.00 7.70
N ILE A 136 0.11 7.07 7.44
CA ILE A 136 0.20 7.86 6.20
C ILE A 136 1.62 8.39 6.00
N ASP A 137 2.18 9.03 7.03
CA ASP A 137 3.50 9.64 6.98
C ASP A 137 4.58 8.59 6.75
N ALA A 138 4.43 7.41 7.35
CA ALA A 138 5.33 6.28 7.17
C ALA A 138 5.32 5.75 5.73
N VAL A 139 4.15 5.61 5.09
CA VAL A 139 4.08 5.19 3.68
C VAL A 139 4.73 6.23 2.77
N SER A 140 4.48 7.52 3.01
CA SER A 140 5.12 8.62 2.26
C SER A 140 6.64 8.61 2.44
N MET A 141 7.12 8.49 3.67
CA MET A 141 8.54 8.42 4.01
C MET A 141 9.22 7.19 3.38
N MET A 142 8.53 6.04 3.36
CA MET A 142 9.02 4.82 2.73
C MET A 142 9.29 5.04 1.24
N PHE A 143 8.35 5.65 0.50
CA PHE A 143 8.57 5.97 -0.92
C PHE A 143 9.68 7.02 -1.12
N HIS A 144 9.68 8.08 -0.30
CA HIS A 144 10.67 9.16 -0.40
C HIS A 144 12.10 8.62 -0.20
N THR A 145 12.31 7.80 0.82
CA THR A 145 13.61 7.17 1.11
C THR A 145 14.00 6.08 0.09
N THR A 146 13.03 5.43 -0.56
CA THR A 146 13.29 4.46 -1.63
C THR A 146 13.97 5.09 -2.84
N SER A 147 13.50 6.27 -3.28
CA SER A 147 13.97 6.94 -4.49
C SER A 147 15.50 7.06 -4.63
N PRO A 148 16.26 7.65 -3.67
CA PRO A 148 17.71 7.73 -3.77
C PRO A 148 18.40 6.35 -3.75
N MET A 149 17.81 5.37 -3.08
CA MET A 149 18.36 4.01 -2.97
C MET A 149 18.06 3.12 -4.19
N LEU A 150 17.31 3.62 -5.18
CA LEU A 150 17.17 2.97 -6.49
C LEU A 150 18.39 3.18 -7.39
N TYR A 151 19.10 4.29 -7.20
CA TYR A 151 20.24 4.68 -8.05
C TYR A 151 21.59 4.36 -7.42
N ILE A 152 21.66 4.25 -6.10
CA ILE A 152 22.87 3.96 -5.35
C ILE A 152 22.69 2.62 -4.60
N PRO A 153 23.68 1.71 -4.62
CA PRO A 153 23.56 0.41 -3.96
C PRO A 153 23.18 0.53 -2.47
N VAL A 154 22.10 -0.16 -2.07
CA VAL A 154 21.59 -0.16 -0.68
C VAL A 154 22.65 -0.56 0.35
N LYS A 155 23.61 -1.42 -0.03
CA LYS A 155 24.74 -1.84 0.82
C LYS A 155 25.57 -0.65 1.29
N LEU A 156 25.72 0.41 0.48
CA LEU A 156 26.45 1.61 0.86
C LEU A 156 25.70 2.39 1.95
N PHE A 157 24.40 2.61 1.77
CA PHE A 157 23.55 3.28 2.77
C PHE A 157 23.53 2.54 4.10
N HIS A 158 23.51 1.20 4.05
CA HIS A 158 23.58 0.34 5.23
C HIS A 158 24.95 0.44 5.90
N TRP A 159 26.04 0.38 5.13
CA TRP A 159 27.41 0.40 5.67
C TRP A 159 27.73 1.71 6.40
N ILE A 160 27.35 2.86 5.86
CA ILE A 160 27.54 4.16 6.52
C ILE A 160 26.42 4.48 7.53
N ASN A 161 25.48 3.54 7.75
CA ASN A 161 24.28 3.71 8.56
C ASN A 161 23.59 5.07 8.32
N SER A 162 23.40 5.40 7.05
CA SER A 162 22.90 6.71 6.61
C SER A 162 21.55 7.05 7.24
N LYS A 163 21.27 8.35 7.39
CA LYS A 163 19.94 8.84 7.81
C LYS A 163 18.82 8.29 6.91
N THR A 164 19.04 8.22 5.60
CA THR A 164 18.09 7.65 4.63
C THR A 164 17.75 6.20 4.95
N TRP A 165 18.74 5.36 5.27
CA TRP A 165 18.51 3.97 5.66
C TRP A 165 17.74 3.86 6.98
N GLN A 166 18.14 4.63 7.99
CA GLN A 166 17.45 4.64 9.29
C GLN A 166 15.98 5.07 9.17
N ASP A 167 15.72 6.12 8.40
CA ASP A 167 14.37 6.63 8.17
C ASP A 167 13.55 5.62 7.34
N HIS A 168 14.16 4.92 6.38
CA HIS A 168 13.51 3.85 5.61
C HIS A 168 13.09 2.67 6.51
N VAL A 169 13.97 2.22 7.40
CA VAL A 169 13.69 1.14 8.34
C VAL A 169 12.55 1.53 9.30
N LYS A 170 12.62 2.73 9.89
CA LYS A 170 11.58 3.23 10.79
C LYS A 170 10.21 3.34 10.10
N ALA A 171 10.19 3.84 8.87
CA ALA A 171 8.97 3.95 8.07
C ALA A 171 8.35 2.56 7.83
N TRP A 172 9.14 1.58 7.40
CA TRP A 172 8.66 0.22 7.23
C TRP A 172 8.20 -0.44 8.54
N ASP A 173 8.89 -0.19 9.66
CA ASP A 173 8.47 -0.74 10.96
C ASP A 173 7.08 -0.25 11.37
N VAL A 174 6.76 1.03 11.13
CA VAL A 174 5.41 1.57 11.37
C VAL A 174 4.38 0.91 10.44
N ILE A 175 4.72 0.74 9.16
CA ILE A 175 3.84 0.07 8.18
C ILE A 175 3.53 -1.37 8.62
N PHE A 176 4.54 -2.13 9.02
CA PHE A 176 4.35 -3.51 9.49
C PHE A 176 3.59 -3.57 10.79
N MET A 177 3.87 -2.68 11.73
CA MET A 177 3.15 -2.63 13.01
C MET A 177 1.65 -2.40 12.80
N GLN A 178 1.29 -1.45 11.92
CA GLN A 178 -0.11 -1.16 11.62
C GLN A 178 -0.78 -2.35 10.92
N ALA A 179 -0.13 -2.95 9.92
CA ALA A 179 -0.66 -4.11 9.22
C ALA A 179 -0.84 -5.31 10.17
N ASP A 180 0.17 -5.60 11.01
CA ASP A 180 0.13 -6.67 11.99
C ASP A 180 -1.04 -6.44 12.98
N LYS A 181 -1.27 -5.20 13.44
CA LYS A 181 -2.40 -4.84 14.30
C LYS A 181 -3.75 -5.15 13.65
N CYS A 182 -3.98 -4.70 12.42
CA CYS A 182 -5.22 -4.96 11.69
C CYS A 182 -5.44 -6.47 11.48
N ILE A 183 -4.39 -7.21 11.07
CA ILE A 183 -4.47 -8.67 10.88
C ILE A 183 -4.81 -9.40 12.20
N GLN A 184 -4.19 -9.00 13.32
CA GLN A 184 -4.46 -9.61 14.61
C GLN A 184 -5.88 -9.31 15.11
N ASN A 185 -6.42 -8.11 14.86
CA ASN A 185 -7.80 -7.78 15.18
C ASN A 185 -8.77 -8.68 14.42
N VAL A 186 -8.63 -8.77 13.09
CA VAL A 186 -9.47 -9.64 12.25
C VAL A 186 -9.38 -11.10 12.70
N TYR A 187 -8.16 -11.59 12.98
CA TYR A 187 -7.96 -12.95 13.47
C TYR A 187 -8.66 -13.21 14.81
N ARG A 188 -8.60 -12.25 15.76
CA ARG A 188 -9.26 -12.34 17.05
C ARG A 188 -10.77 -12.39 16.89
N ASP A 189 -11.34 -11.54 16.05
CA ASP A 189 -12.78 -11.43 15.87
C ASP A 189 -13.36 -12.70 15.20
N LEU A 190 -12.67 -13.24 14.20
CA LEU A 190 -12.99 -14.55 13.61
C LEU A 190 -12.93 -15.69 14.64
N ARG A 191 -12.00 -15.62 15.60
CA ARG A 191 -11.90 -16.61 16.68
C ARG A 191 -13.05 -16.52 17.68
N LEU A 192 -13.54 -15.31 17.96
CA LEU A 192 -14.65 -15.07 18.86
C LEU A 192 -15.99 -15.47 18.23
N GLN A 193 -16.18 -15.22 16.94
CA GLN A 193 -17.40 -15.63 16.20
C GLN A 193 -17.54 -17.16 16.03
N ARG A 194 -16.45 -17.92 16.22
CA ARG A 194 -16.46 -19.39 16.17
C ARG A 194 -16.79 -20.05 17.52
N LYS A 195 -16.94 -19.29 18.60
CA LYS A 195 -17.40 -19.78 19.91
C LYS A 195 -18.88 -19.49 20.10
#